data_AF-A0A8J5IYI3-F1
#
_entry.id   AF-A0A8J5IYI3-F1
#
_cell.length_a   1.000
_cell.length_b   1.000
_cell.length_c   1.000
_cell.angle_alpha   90.00
_cell.angle_beta   90.00
_cell.angle_gamma   90.00
#
_symmetry.space_group_name_H-M   'P 1'
#
loop_
_entity.id
_entity.type
_entity.pdbx_description
1 polymer ?
#
loop_
_entity_poly.entity_id
_entity_poly.type
_entity_poly.pdbx_seq_one_letter_code
_entity_poly.pdbx_strand_id
1 'polypeptide(L)'
;MVSSTKYNVTTLADLELVLVVVDCSFSQLKAGDPSEVRVYYLVRSRNDFSDLYLVTVSLSVQEYEQRDHNKQGPAVLGMLTLIHDMQDEDVTQYYMAALTYPYKRSPDFQMYEVVGITDESYLSLSSIPREPGTEPVKHILTARKRGFYNGDSQRNVRTMYSLLDGVNATNALTRWEWVGEAVTIDSWAWVHCIHFFFGLQGIYSLVVLFLVTYQKIRSGKLWLGDPFASLSTATLVLRGVLVLISWAMDSFWSINEFAMSRAALITGSSPVLVHKELMHADLFTIYFCLVGFLSAVVRERIDPTFATLLFEMVHQNRQKIIRLSSAVIKEMSTYSEAQYNIGIAEVTPVLDEMSPLRLWSSFEFPEKDPKFLSASFSPMIFLLSTVTVFAILRKIYRCLRPAMIRQRSSVSTDTSTNERAALIQRGIATNFEISTGAMLQTRFGLISDYNNYVFFKGMKFASADGVYCSGYVIVNEKFLVSSKDLWAIVMIKLLRARFTNIYVYEVHGHTVKDTARLVYPATFMWSDLWRLNVTVLL
;
A
#
# COMPACT_ATOMS: atom_id res chain seq x y z
N MET A 1 -10.33 9.34 -45.73
CA MET A 1 -9.91 10.33 -44.72
C MET A 1 -9.96 11.75 -45.26
N VAL A 2 -9.12 12.16 -46.22
CA VAL A 2 -9.20 13.54 -46.77
C VAL A 2 -10.54 13.79 -47.48
N SER A 3 -11.01 12.87 -48.33
CA SER A 3 -12.33 13.00 -48.99
C SER A 3 -13.50 13.12 -48.00
N SER A 4 -13.43 12.44 -46.85
CA SER A 4 -14.49 12.40 -45.84
C SER A 4 -14.50 13.62 -44.92
N THR A 5 -13.46 14.47 -44.95
CA THR A 5 -13.27 15.63 -44.05
C THR A 5 -13.32 16.99 -44.76
N LYS A 6 -13.26 16.99 -46.11
CA LYS A 6 -13.32 18.19 -46.98
C LYS A 6 -14.53 19.09 -46.77
N TYR A 7 -15.65 18.56 -46.27
CA TYR A 7 -16.88 19.35 -46.09
C TYR A 7 -16.75 20.41 -44.99
N ASN A 8 -15.77 20.27 -44.09
CA ASN A 8 -15.51 21.24 -43.02
C ASN A 8 -14.15 21.94 -43.20
N VAL A 9 -13.11 21.19 -43.59
CA VAL A 9 -11.78 21.77 -43.83
C VAL A 9 -11.62 22.10 -45.31
N THR A 10 -12.24 23.19 -45.74
CA THR A 10 -12.28 23.60 -47.15
C THR A 10 -10.88 23.80 -47.73
N THR A 11 -9.93 24.29 -46.93
CA THR A 11 -8.53 24.49 -47.33
C THR A 11 -7.86 23.20 -47.83
N LEU A 12 -8.23 22.03 -47.31
CA LEU A 12 -7.69 20.73 -47.78
C LEU A 12 -8.15 20.38 -49.20
N ALA A 13 -9.19 21.02 -49.73
CA ALA A 13 -9.65 20.78 -51.10
C ALA A 13 -8.72 21.41 -52.15
N ASP A 14 -8.10 22.54 -51.80
CA ASP A 14 -7.22 23.33 -52.66
C ASP A 14 -5.75 22.89 -52.61
N LEU A 15 -5.45 21.91 -51.76
CA LEU A 15 -4.12 21.35 -51.58
C LEU A 15 -3.93 20.06 -52.41
N GLU A 16 -2.71 19.82 -52.85
CA GLU A 16 -2.28 18.58 -53.47
C GLU A 16 -1.11 17.95 -52.72
N LEU A 17 -1.11 16.62 -52.65
CA LEU A 17 -0.10 15.85 -51.93
C LEU A 17 1.22 15.86 -52.71
N VAL A 18 2.31 16.24 -52.03
CA VAL A 18 3.67 16.19 -52.57
C VAL A 18 4.39 14.94 -52.07
N LEU A 19 4.45 14.75 -50.75
CA LEU A 19 5.21 13.67 -50.12
C LEU A 19 4.55 13.22 -48.81
N VAL A 20 4.64 11.92 -48.53
CA VAL A 20 4.32 11.34 -47.22
C VAL A 20 5.62 11.10 -46.46
N VAL A 21 5.72 11.65 -45.25
CA VAL A 21 6.85 11.48 -44.35
C VAL A 21 6.40 10.69 -43.13
N VAL A 22 7.10 9.59 -42.87
CA VAL A 22 6.89 8.75 -41.69
C VAL A 22 8.09 8.93 -40.77
N ASP A 23 7.84 9.41 -39.56
CA ASP A 23 8.88 9.57 -38.56
C ASP A 23 9.19 8.24 -37.86
N CYS A 24 10.21 7.53 -38.36
CA CYS A 24 10.71 6.31 -37.73
C CYS A 24 11.33 6.53 -36.34
N SER A 25 11.53 7.80 -35.93
CA SER A 25 12.02 8.14 -34.60
C SER A 25 10.93 8.16 -33.53
N PHE A 26 9.65 8.20 -33.93
CA PHE A 26 8.47 8.26 -33.08
C PHE A 26 8.45 7.11 -32.05
N SER A 27 8.32 7.45 -30.76
CA SER A 27 8.49 6.51 -29.65
C SER A 27 7.53 5.33 -29.69
N GLN A 28 6.26 5.58 -30.03
CA GLN A 28 5.23 4.56 -30.10
C GLN A 28 5.49 3.58 -31.23
N LEU A 29 5.99 4.06 -32.38
CA LEU A 29 6.38 3.20 -33.49
C LEU A 29 7.59 2.33 -33.12
N LYS A 30 8.59 2.89 -32.42
CA LYS A 30 9.73 2.10 -31.90
C LYS A 30 9.32 1.06 -30.85
N ALA A 31 8.34 1.41 -30.02
CA ALA A 31 7.78 0.51 -29.02
C ALA A 31 6.83 -0.54 -29.62
N GLY A 32 6.48 -0.43 -30.91
CA GLY A 32 5.53 -1.31 -31.57
C GLY A 32 4.09 -1.16 -31.06
N ASP A 33 3.70 0.04 -30.61
CA ASP A 33 2.33 0.32 -30.15
C ASP A 33 1.35 0.24 -31.34
N PRO A 34 0.42 -0.74 -31.35
CA PRO A 34 -0.49 -0.92 -32.47
C PRO A 34 -1.71 0.02 -32.43
N SER A 35 -1.86 0.84 -31.38
CA SER A 35 -3.05 1.67 -31.18
C SER A 35 -2.92 3.09 -31.68
N GLU A 36 -1.70 3.52 -32.07
CA GLU A 36 -1.39 4.89 -32.45
C GLU A 36 -0.52 4.94 -33.70
N VAL A 37 -0.78 5.92 -34.56
CA VAL A 37 0.11 6.25 -35.68
C VAL A 37 0.09 7.76 -35.93
N ARG A 38 1.25 8.31 -36.25
CA ARG A 38 1.40 9.69 -36.67
C ARG A 38 2.07 9.73 -38.04
N VAL A 39 1.44 10.43 -38.98
CA VAL A 39 1.92 10.58 -40.36
C VAL A 39 1.96 12.06 -40.70
N TYR A 40 3.00 12.47 -41.43
CA TYR A 40 3.16 13.84 -41.89
C TYR A 40 3.01 13.88 -43.41
N TYR A 41 2.22 14.80 -43.91
CA TYR A 41 1.99 14.99 -45.33
C TYR A 41 2.51 16.37 -45.71
N LEU A 42 3.51 16.42 -46.59
CA LEU A 42 3.89 17.65 -47.26
C LEU A 42 2.91 17.85 -48.41
N VAL A 43 2.20 18.96 -48.38
CA VAL A 43 1.21 19.33 -49.39
C VAL A 43 1.52 20.72 -49.91
N ARG A 44 1.06 21.03 -51.12
CA ARG A 44 1.20 22.37 -51.71
C ARG A 44 -0.13 22.86 -52.26
N SER A 45 -0.25 24.18 -52.43
CA SER A 45 -1.39 24.78 -53.12
C SER A 45 -1.43 24.34 -54.59
N ARG A 46 -2.63 24.04 -55.09
CA ARG A 46 -2.87 23.77 -56.51
C ARG A 46 -2.70 25.02 -57.38
N ASN A 47 -2.87 26.19 -56.79
CA ASN A 47 -2.81 27.47 -57.48
C ASN A 47 -1.39 28.06 -57.47
N ASP A 48 -0.62 27.82 -56.40
CA ASP A 48 0.79 28.22 -56.28
C ASP A 48 1.64 27.06 -55.77
N PHE A 49 2.49 26.51 -56.63
CA PHE A 49 3.34 25.37 -56.29
C PHE A 49 4.47 25.71 -55.30
N SER A 50 4.70 27.00 -55.04
CA SER A 50 5.68 27.51 -54.06
C SER A 50 5.12 27.49 -52.64
N ASP A 51 3.79 27.49 -52.52
CA ASP A 51 3.08 27.57 -51.24
C ASP A 51 2.89 26.18 -50.65
N LEU A 52 3.72 25.86 -49.66
CA LEU A 52 3.83 24.55 -49.03
C LEU A 52 3.22 24.57 -47.63
N TYR A 53 2.56 23.47 -47.28
CA TYR A 53 1.99 23.24 -45.95
C TYR A 53 2.43 21.88 -45.45
N LEU A 54 2.56 21.77 -44.14
CA LEU A 54 2.76 20.50 -43.46
C LEU A 54 1.46 20.11 -42.76
N VAL A 55 0.88 18.98 -43.19
CA VAL A 55 -0.32 18.42 -42.57
C VAL A 55 0.08 17.23 -41.70
N THR A 56 -0.10 17.37 -40.40
CA THR A 56 0.12 16.27 -39.45
C THR A 56 -1.20 15.56 -39.18
N VAL A 57 -1.18 14.24 -39.26
CA VAL A 57 -2.32 13.39 -38.93
C VAL A 57 -1.90 12.44 -37.83
N SER A 58 -2.49 12.62 -36.64
CA SER A 58 -2.31 11.73 -35.49
C SER A 58 -3.58 10.90 -35.32
N LEU A 59 -3.49 9.58 -35.50
CA LEU A 59 -4.60 8.65 -35.34
C LEU A 59 -4.38 7.79 -34.10
N SER A 60 -5.40 7.68 -33.26
CA SER A 60 -5.39 6.83 -32.07
C SER A 60 -6.70 6.05 -31.96
N VAL A 61 -6.62 4.75 -31.65
CA VAL A 61 -7.80 3.95 -31.31
C VAL A 61 -8.12 4.16 -29.84
N GLN A 62 -9.32 4.66 -29.57
CA GLN A 62 -9.80 4.99 -28.22
C GLN A 62 -11.15 4.33 -27.97
N GLU A 63 -11.53 4.24 -26.71
CA GLU A 63 -12.92 3.96 -26.36
C GLU A 63 -13.76 5.21 -26.58
N TYR A 64 -14.98 5.04 -27.06
CA TYR A 64 -15.99 6.08 -27.09
C TYR A 64 -17.25 5.66 -26.35
N GLU A 65 -17.94 6.66 -25.78
CA GLU A 65 -19.22 6.52 -25.12
C GLU A 65 -20.18 7.61 -25.63
N GLN A 66 -21.40 7.22 -25.95
CA GLN A 66 -22.52 8.12 -26.23
C GLN A 66 -23.61 7.85 -25.20
N ARG A 67 -23.51 8.54 -24.07
CA ARG A 67 -24.33 8.30 -22.87
C ARG A 67 -25.83 8.45 -23.14
N ASP A 68 -26.22 9.43 -23.94
CA ASP A 68 -27.63 9.69 -24.29
C ASP A 68 -28.30 8.53 -25.04
N HIS A 69 -27.51 7.69 -25.71
CA HIS A 69 -27.99 6.55 -26.49
C HIS A 69 -27.51 5.20 -25.96
N ASN A 70 -26.83 5.18 -24.81
CA ASN A 70 -26.22 3.99 -24.22
C ASN A 70 -25.38 3.18 -25.23
N LYS A 71 -24.59 3.88 -26.06
CA LYS A 71 -23.68 3.25 -27.03
C LYS A 71 -22.24 3.41 -26.56
N GLN A 72 -21.45 2.36 -26.73
CA GLN A 72 -20.03 2.37 -26.43
C GLN A 72 -19.29 1.45 -27.40
N GLY A 73 -17.99 1.69 -27.56
CA GLY A 73 -17.13 0.81 -28.35
C GLY A 73 -15.79 1.44 -28.69
N PRO A 74 -15.00 0.78 -29.53
CA PRO A 74 -13.80 1.38 -30.10
C PRO A 74 -14.15 2.44 -31.16
N ALA A 75 -13.34 3.48 -31.25
CA ALA A 75 -13.34 4.43 -32.35
C ALA A 75 -11.91 4.85 -32.69
N VAL A 76 -11.66 5.21 -33.94
CA VAL A 76 -10.42 5.92 -34.30
C VAL A 76 -10.67 7.41 -34.17
N LEU A 77 -9.95 8.05 -33.26
CA LEU A 77 -9.85 9.50 -33.18
C LEU A 77 -8.65 9.97 -33.98
N GLY A 78 -8.88 10.88 -34.91
CA GLY A 78 -7.88 11.57 -35.70
C GLY A 78 -7.80 13.04 -35.32
N MET A 79 -6.58 13.52 -35.15
CA MET A 79 -6.25 14.95 -35.02
C MET A 79 -5.50 15.36 -36.27
N LEU A 80 -6.03 16.36 -36.98
CA LEU A 80 -5.43 16.92 -38.18
C LEU A 80 -4.97 18.35 -37.89
N THR A 81 -3.69 18.59 -38.07
CA THR A 81 -3.04 19.87 -37.80
C THR A 81 -2.45 20.39 -39.10
N LEU A 82 -2.82 21.62 -39.48
CA LEU A 82 -2.34 22.26 -40.71
C LEU A 82 -1.34 23.36 -40.33
N ILE A 83 -0.08 23.20 -40.73
CA ILE A 83 1.00 24.15 -40.44
C ILE A 83 1.43 24.80 -41.74
N HIS A 84 1.35 26.13 -41.79
CA HIS A 84 1.84 26.93 -42.91
C HIS A 84 3.25 27.45 -42.63
N ASP A 85 3.47 28.02 -41.44
CA ASP A 85 4.80 28.45 -40.99
C ASP A 85 5.20 27.71 -39.70
N MET A 86 6.48 27.31 -39.62
CA MET A 86 7.07 26.72 -38.42
C MET A 86 7.22 27.73 -37.27
N GLN A 87 7.10 29.03 -37.57
CA GLN A 87 7.10 30.12 -36.60
C GLN A 87 5.71 30.39 -36.00
N ASP A 88 4.65 29.73 -36.50
CA ASP A 88 3.30 29.92 -35.99
C ASP A 88 3.21 29.53 -34.50
N GLU A 89 2.76 30.48 -33.68
CA GLU A 89 2.57 30.28 -32.23
C GLU A 89 1.24 29.58 -31.91
N ASP A 90 0.27 29.66 -32.82
CA ASP A 90 -1.05 29.07 -32.70
C ASP A 90 -1.45 28.39 -34.01
N VAL A 91 -1.66 27.07 -33.95
CA VAL A 91 -1.91 26.24 -35.13
C VAL A 91 -3.31 25.65 -35.05
N THR A 92 -4.09 25.83 -36.12
CA THR A 92 -5.44 25.30 -36.20
C THR A 92 -5.47 23.78 -36.22
N GLN A 93 -6.35 23.19 -35.40
CA GLN A 93 -6.54 21.76 -35.30
C GLN A 93 -7.97 21.34 -35.56
N TYR A 94 -8.09 20.19 -36.20
CA TYR A 94 -9.35 19.61 -36.56
C TYR A 94 -9.45 18.20 -36.02
N TYR A 95 -10.51 17.93 -35.27
CA TYR A 95 -10.78 16.62 -34.73
C TYR A 95 -11.73 15.87 -35.66
N MET A 96 -11.45 14.59 -35.86
CA MET A 96 -12.30 13.69 -36.61
C MET A 96 -12.39 12.35 -35.90
N ALA A 97 -13.55 11.72 -35.90
CA ALA A 97 -13.72 10.38 -35.31
C ALA A 97 -14.45 9.45 -36.27
N ALA A 98 -14.03 8.19 -36.29
CA ALA A 98 -14.68 7.10 -37.00
C ALA A 98 -15.22 6.07 -36.01
N LEU A 99 -16.50 6.21 -35.64
CA LEU A 99 -17.19 5.34 -34.68
C LEU A 99 -17.47 3.92 -35.22
N THR A 100 -17.27 3.71 -36.52
CA THR A 100 -17.48 2.40 -37.18
C THR A 100 -16.25 1.51 -37.17
N TYR A 101 -15.12 2.01 -36.67
CA TYR A 101 -13.88 1.23 -36.55
C TYR A 101 -13.99 0.22 -35.40
N PRO A 102 -13.46 -1.02 -35.50
CA PRO A 102 -12.68 -1.61 -36.59
C PRO A 102 -13.53 -2.35 -37.65
N TYR A 103 -14.85 -2.20 -37.66
CA TYR A 103 -15.76 -3.06 -38.45
C TYR A 103 -15.90 -2.67 -39.93
N LYS A 104 -15.20 -1.63 -40.40
CA LYS A 104 -15.19 -1.20 -41.80
C LYS A 104 -13.76 -0.95 -42.27
N ARG A 105 -13.41 -1.51 -43.44
CA ARG A 105 -12.08 -1.35 -44.07
C ARG A 105 -11.69 0.10 -44.35
N SER A 106 -12.67 0.93 -44.70
CA SER A 106 -12.47 2.37 -44.87
C SER A 106 -13.21 3.09 -43.75
N PRO A 107 -12.49 3.64 -42.76
CA PRO A 107 -13.12 4.35 -41.66
C PRO A 107 -13.87 5.58 -42.19
N ASP A 108 -15.14 5.70 -41.82
CA ASP A 108 -15.96 6.87 -42.16
C ASP A 108 -15.75 7.95 -41.10
N PHE A 109 -14.83 8.87 -41.38
CA PHE A 109 -14.51 9.98 -40.49
C PHE A 109 -15.59 11.06 -40.57
N GLN A 110 -16.09 11.45 -39.41
CA GLN A 110 -16.91 12.63 -39.20
C GLN A 110 -16.09 13.66 -38.44
N MET A 111 -16.29 14.94 -38.73
CA MET A 111 -15.63 16.05 -38.05
C MET A 111 -16.28 16.30 -36.70
N TYR A 112 -15.48 16.70 -35.72
CA TYR A 112 -15.93 17.02 -34.38
C TYR A 112 -15.30 18.32 -33.90
N GLU A 113 -16.05 19.04 -33.08
CA GLU A 113 -15.59 20.18 -32.29
C GLU A 113 -15.33 19.71 -30.85
N VAL A 114 -14.26 20.23 -30.24
CA VAL A 114 -13.95 19.97 -28.84
C VAL A 114 -14.84 20.84 -27.96
N VAL A 115 -15.66 20.22 -27.13
CA VAL A 115 -16.53 20.92 -26.18
C VAL A 115 -15.77 21.18 -24.87
N GLY A 116 -14.95 20.23 -24.45
CA GLY A 116 -14.19 20.31 -23.21
C GLY A 116 -13.70 18.96 -22.71
N ILE A 117 -13.23 18.94 -21.46
CA ILE A 117 -12.76 17.74 -20.76
C ILE A 117 -13.70 17.50 -19.57
N THR A 118 -14.07 16.24 -19.34
CA THR A 118 -14.89 15.87 -18.17
C THR A 118 -14.03 15.67 -16.92
N ASP A 119 -14.66 15.67 -15.74
CA ASP A 119 -13.99 15.39 -14.45
C ASP A 119 -13.30 14.01 -14.43
N GLU A 120 -13.74 13.07 -15.28
CA GLU A 120 -13.18 11.72 -15.40
C GLU A 120 -12.08 11.62 -16.46
N SER A 121 -11.55 12.75 -16.95
CA SER A 121 -10.53 12.82 -18.01
C SER A 121 -10.98 12.27 -19.38
N TYR A 122 -12.27 12.37 -19.73
CA TYR A 122 -12.72 12.12 -21.10
C TYR A 122 -12.67 13.40 -21.93
N LEU A 123 -12.32 13.26 -23.20
CA LEU A 123 -12.47 14.31 -24.19
C LEU A 123 -13.91 14.33 -24.68
N SER A 124 -14.60 15.46 -24.49
CA SER A 124 -15.97 15.67 -24.96
C SER A 124 -15.97 16.32 -26.34
N LEU A 125 -16.63 15.65 -27.28
CA LEU A 125 -16.65 16.03 -28.69
C LEU A 125 -18.09 16.11 -29.20
N SER A 126 -18.39 17.14 -30.00
CA SER A 126 -19.66 17.29 -30.70
C SER A 126 -19.47 17.19 -32.20
N SER A 127 -20.24 16.32 -32.87
CA SER A 127 -20.07 16.11 -34.31
C SER A 127 -20.53 17.32 -35.11
N ILE A 128 -19.81 17.65 -36.18
CA ILE A 128 -20.21 18.61 -37.20
C ILE A 128 -20.85 17.80 -38.35
N PRO A 129 -22.19 17.82 -38.50
CA PRO A 129 -22.89 17.01 -39.50
C PRO A 129 -22.52 17.42 -40.93
N ARG A 130 -22.54 16.47 -41.87
CA ARG A 130 -22.34 16.79 -43.29
C ARG A 130 -23.52 17.54 -43.87
N GLU A 131 -24.70 17.15 -43.41
CA GLU A 131 -25.99 17.74 -43.79
C GLU A 131 -26.75 18.15 -42.51
N PRO A 132 -26.59 19.39 -42.03
CA PRO A 132 -27.20 19.84 -40.77
C PRO A 132 -28.73 19.75 -40.71
N GLY A 133 -29.40 19.66 -41.87
CA GLY A 133 -30.86 19.55 -41.96
C GLY A 133 -31.40 18.12 -41.81
N THR A 134 -30.56 17.09 -41.95
CA THR A 134 -30.98 15.67 -41.97
C THR A 134 -30.25 14.84 -40.91
N GLU A 135 -29.00 15.19 -40.60
CA GLU A 135 -28.16 14.47 -39.66
C GLU A 135 -28.15 15.16 -38.28
N PRO A 136 -28.48 14.45 -37.18
CA PRO A 136 -28.40 15.02 -35.84
C PRO A 136 -26.96 15.17 -35.37
N VAL A 137 -26.71 16.18 -34.55
CA VAL A 137 -25.45 16.34 -33.81
C VAL A 137 -25.31 15.20 -32.81
N LYS A 138 -24.16 14.53 -32.82
CA LYS A 138 -23.78 13.46 -31.89
C LYS A 138 -22.81 14.01 -30.88
N HIS A 139 -23.11 13.78 -29.60
CA HIS A 139 -22.19 14.03 -28.51
C HIS A 139 -21.50 12.73 -28.12
N ILE A 140 -20.17 12.73 -28.15
CA ILE A 140 -19.37 11.56 -27.78
C ILE A 140 -18.34 11.95 -26.74
N LEU A 141 -18.02 11.00 -25.86
CA LEU A 141 -16.91 11.06 -24.94
C LEU A 141 -15.87 10.05 -25.41
N THR A 142 -14.62 10.47 -25.59
CA THR A 142 -13.54 9.57 -26.00
C THR A 142 -12.40 9.61 -25.00
N ALA A 143 -11.84 8.45 -24.70
CA ALA A 143 -10.64 8.37 -23.88
C ALA A 143 -9.83 7.10 -24.17
N ARG A 144 -8.55 7.17 -23.84
CA ARG A 144 -7.66 6.01 -23.76
C ARG A 144 -7.64 5.52 -22.32
N LYS A 145 -8.14 4.32 -22.07
CA LYS A 145 -8.10 3.69 -20.74
C LYS A 145 -6.95 2.71 -20.66
N ARG A 146 -6.12 2.79 -19.63
CA ARG A 146 -5.01 1.87 -19.38
C ARG A 146 -5.03 1.40 -17.94
N GLY A 147 -4.78 0.13 -17.72
CA GLY A 147 -4.76 -0.44 -16.38
C GLY A 147 -5.56 -1.73 -16.34
N PHE A 148 -6.04 -2.07 -15.16
CA PHE A 148 -6.64 -3.38 -14.93
C PHE A 148 -7.79 -3.31 -13.93
N TYR A 149 -8.68 -4.28 -13.99
CA TYR A 149 -9.84 -4.40 -13.11
C TYR A 149 -10.07 -5.86 -12.71
N ASN A 150 -10.83 -6.11 -11.65
CA ASN A 150 -11.21 -7.45 -11.20
C ASN A 150 -12.72 -7.47 -10.93
N GLY A 151 -13.46 -7.99 -11.91
CA GLY A 151 -14.92 -7.83 -11.98
C GLY A 151 -15.36 -6.38 -11.83
N ASP A 152 -16.53 -6.18 -11.22
CA ASP A 152 -17.12 -4.85 -11.01
C ASP A 152 -16.67 -4.17 -9.70
N SER A 153 -15.94 -4.90 -8.85
CA SER A 153 -15.68 -4.48 -7.46
C SER A 153 -14.38 -3.70 -7.28
N GLN A 154 -13.41 -3.90 -8.16
CA GLN A 154 -12.04 -3.40 -8.04
C GLN A 154 -11.52 -2.95 -9.41
N ARG A 155 -10.94 -1.76 -9.49
CA ARG A 155 -10.26 -1.29 -10.69
C ARG A 155 -9.17 -0.30 -10.39
N ASN A 156 -8.11 -0.33 -11.19
CA ASN A 156 -7.06 0.67 -11.23
C ASN A 156 -6.84 1.03 -12.70
N VAL A 157 -7.59 2.02 -13.16
CA VAL A 157 -7.63 2.39 -14.57
C VAL A 157 -7.32 3.87 -14.70
N ARG A 158 -6.30 4.16 -15.49
CA ARG A 158 -5.95 5.51 -15.92
C ARG A 158 -6.70 5.86 -17.18
N THR A 159 -7.54 6.88 -17.09
CA THR A 159 -8.27 7.46 -18.22
C THR A 159 -7.48 8.65 -18.73
N MET A 160 -7.15 8.66 -20.02
CA MET A 160 -6.29 9.67 -20.62
C MET A 160 -6.89 10.23 -21.90
N TYR A 161 -6.59 11.49 -22.16
CA TYR A 161 -6.91 12.21 -23.37
C TYR A 161 -5.66 12.91 -23.91
N SER A 162 -5.74 13.38 -25.16
CA SER A 162 -4.70 14.20 -25.78
C SER A 162 -5.38 15.43 -26.36
N LEU A 163 -4.82 16.60 -26.05
CA LEU A 163 -5.15 17.87 -26.68
C LEU A 163 -3.86 18.43 -27.25
N LEU A 164 -3.93 18.91 -28.49
CA LEU A 164 -2.83 19.63 -29.11
C LEU A 164 -3.25 21.08 -29.42
N ASP A 165 -4.47 21.50 -29.07
CA ASP A 165 -5.02 22.80 -29.45
C ASP A 165 -4.26 23.97 -28.80
N GLY A 166 -4.09 25.07 -29.55
CA GLY A 166 -3.40 26.29 -29.09
C GLY A 166 -1.90 26.14 -28.85
N VAL A 167 -1.24 25.14 -29.44
CA VAL A 167 0.22 24.95 -29.35
C VAL A 167 0.94 25.46 -30.59
N ASN A 168 2.18 25.92 -30.40
CA ASN A 168 3.03 26.35 -31.51
C ASN A 168 3.34 25.20 -32.49
N ALA A 169 3.68 25.55 -33.73
CA ALA A 169 3.95 24.59 -34.81
C ALA A 169 5.01 23.55 -34.43
N THR A 170 6.06 23.97 -33.72
CA THR A 170 7.11 23.05 -33.27
C THR A 170 6.59 22.01 -32.27
N ASN A 171 5.78 22.39 -31.29
CA ASN A 171 5.22 21.45 -30.31
C ASN A 171 4.15 20.56 -30.94
N ALA A 172 3.31 21.11 -31.83
CA ALA A 172 2.30 20.32 -32.56
C ALA A 172 2.94 19.15 -33.34
N LEU A 173 4.13 19.37 -33.90
CA LEU A 173 4.89 18.36 -34.61
C LEU A 173 5.62 17.39 -33.68
N THR A 174 6.32 17.92 -32.68
CA THR A 174 7.29 17.13 -31.89
C THR A 174 6.66 16.42 -30.70
N ARG A 175 5.54 16.90 -30.16
CA ARG A 175 4.93 16.37 -28.94
C ARG A 175 3.58 15.70 -29.21
N TRP A 176 3.34 14.61 -28.48
CA TRP A 176 2.03 13.96 -28.38
C TRP A 176 1.83 13.49 -26.96
N GLU A 177 1.39 14.41 -26.11
CA GLU A 177 1.29 14.14 -24.67
C GLU A 177 -0.11 13.60 -24.33
N TRP A 178 -0.12 12.52 -23.55
CA TRP A 178 -1.33 11.94 -23.00
C TRP A 178 -1.48 12.37 -21.55
N VAL A 179 -2.54 13.13 -21.27
CA VAL A 179 -2.85 13.68 -19.95
C VAL A 179 -4.06 12.95 -19.38
N GLY A 180 -4.09 12.73 -18.08
CA GLY A 180 -5.27 12.15 -17.42
C GLY A 180 -4.97 11.52 -16.08
N GLU A 181 -6.04 11.15 -15.40
CA GLU A 181 -6.04 10.70 -14.01
C GLU A 181 -6.22 9.19 -13.87
N ALA A 182 -5.66 8.64 -12.79
CA ALA A 182 -5.86 7.24 -12.41
C ALA A 182 -7.04 7.15 -11.45
N VAL A 183 -8.06 6.38 -11.85
CA VAL A 183 -9.23 6.09 -11.02
C VAL A 183 -9.05 4.71 -10.39
N THR A 184 -8.94 4.71 -9.05
CA THR A 184 -8.92 3.50 -8.23
C THR A 184 -10.27 3.31 -7.57
N ILE A 185 -10.90 2.15 -7.80
CA ILE A 185 -12.05 1.69 -7.02
C ILE A 185 -11.61 0.43 -6.29
N ASP A 186 -11.86 0.40 -5.00
CA ASP A 186 -11.67 -0.77 -4.17
C ASP A 186 -12.85 -0.89 -3.19
N SER A 187 -13.77 -1.80 -3.50
CA SER A 187 -14.97 -2.05 -2.68
C SER A 187 -14.64 -2.73 -1.34
N TRP A 188 -13.44 -3.26 -1.16
CA TRP A 188 -12.99 -3.98 0.04
C TRP A 188 -12.00 -3.18 0.89
N ALA A 189 -11.64 -1.97 0.47
CA ALA A 189 -10.74 -1.08 1.21
C ALA A 189 -11.12 -0.90 2.70
N TRP A 190 -12.42 -0.89 3.02
CA TRP A 190 -12.91 -0.76 4.40
C TRP A 190 -12.48 -1.91 5.31
N VAL A 191 -12.16 -3.09 4.78
CA VAL A 191 -11.70 -4.23 5.59
C VAL A 191 -10.35 -3.90 6.25
N HIS A 192 -9.54 -3.03 5.64
CA HIS A 192 -8.29 -2.55 6.23
C HIS A 192 -8.49 -1.55 7.39
N CYS A 193 -9.73 -1.13 7.69
CA CYS A 193 -10.04 -0.37 8.91
C CYS A 193 -9.69 -1.12 10.21
N ILE A 194 -9.35 -2.42 10.15
CA ILE A 194 -8.74 -3.15 11.28
C ILE A 194 -7.51 -2.42 11.85
N HIS A 195 -6.73 -1.74 11.00
CA HIS A 195 -5.54 -0.98 11.43
C HIS A 195 -5.89 0.23 12.28
N PHE A 196 -7.07 0.82 12.10
CA PHE A 196 -7.54 1.91 12.96
C PHE A 196 -7.65 1.44 14.41
N PHE A 197 -8.23 0.25 14.64
CA PHE A 197 -8.33 -0.34 15.96
C PHE A 197 -6.96 -0.74 16.53
N PHE A 198 -6.06 -1.27 15.70
CA PHE A 198 -4.70 -1.59 16.11
C PHE A 198 -3.93 -0.34 16.53
N GLY A 199 -4.10 0.76 15.80
CA GLY A 199 -3.54 2.07 16.08
C GLY A 199 -4.08 2.67 17.37
N LEU A 200 -5.40 2.65 17.59
CA LEU A 200 -6.01 3.09 18.85
C LEU A 200 -5.47 2.34 20.07
N GLN A 201 -5.32 1.01 19.96
CA GLN A 201 -4.72 0.22 21.02
C GLN A 201 -3.24 0.59 21.26
N GLY A 202 -2.49 0.90 20.21
CA GLY A 202 -1.12 1.41 20.30
C GLY A 202 -1.05 2.75 21.02
N ILE A 203 -1.87 3.72 20.62
CA ILE A 203 -1.97 5.04 21.26
C ILE A 203 -2.31 4.91 22.74
N TYR A 204 -3.30 4.08 23.08
CA TYR A 204 -3.66 3.81 24.47
C TYR A 204 -2.46 3.31 25.29
N SER A 205 -1.69 2.38 24.73
CA SER A 205 -0.50 1.83 25.39
C SER A 205 0.58 2.90 25.63
N LEU A 206 0.79 3.78 24.65
CA LEU A 206 1.71 4.91 24.76
C LEU A 206 1.25 5.94 25.79
N VAL A 207 -0.05 6.19 25.91
CA VAL A 207 -0.61 7.06 26.96
C VAL A 207 -0.34 6.47 28.35
N VAL A 208 -0.54 5.16 28.54
CA VAL A 208 -0.22 4.49 29.80
C VAL A 208 1.28 4.60 30.11
N LEU A 209 2.15 4.34 29.13
CA LEU A 209 3.60 4.51 29.27
C LEU A 209 3.97 5.94 29.69
N PHE A 210 3.39 6.93 29.01
CA PHE A 210 3.62 8.34 29.28
C PHE A 210 3.23 8.71 30.71
N LEU A 211 2.06 8.26 31.18
CA LEU A 211 1.60 8.51 32.55
C LEU A 211 2.55 7.91 33.59
N VAL A 212 2.98 6.66 33.40
CA VAL A 212 3.94 6.01 34.32
C VAL A 212 5.28 6.76 34.32
N THR A 213 5.79 7.08 33.13
CA THR A 213 7.06 7.81 32.95
C THR A 213 7.01 9.18 33.60
N TYR A 214 5.90 9.91 33.41
CA TYR A 214 5.66 11.21 34.02
C TYR A 214 5.66 11.15 35.56
N GLN A 215 4.96 10.16 36.15
CA GLN A 215 4.94 9.99 37.60
C GLN A 215 6.32 9.62 38.16
N LYS A 216 7.10 8.81 37.42
CA LYS A 216 8.49 8.49 37.79
C LYS A 216 9.39 9.72 37.79
N ILE A 217 9.33 10.53 36.75
CA ILE A 217 10.08 11.79 36.65
C ILE A 217 9.70 12.71 37.81
N ARG A 218 8.40 12.82 38.11
CA ARG A 218 7.92 13.62 39.25
C ARG A 218 8.43 13.11 40.60
N SER A 219 8.66 11.81 40.74
CA SER A 219 9.29 11.20 41.92
C SER A 219 10.82 11.32 41.96
N GLY A 220 11.43 12.06 41.03
CA GLY A 220 12.87 12.30 40.95
C GLY A 220 13.68 11.16 40.33
N LYS A 221 13.03 10.21 39.64
CA LYS A 221 13.68 9.04 39.02
C LYS A 221 13.45 9.05 37.52
N LEU A 222 14.53 9.04 36.73
CA LEU A 222 14.43 8.85 35.29
C LEU A 222 14.20 7.37 34.99
N TRP A 223 13.04 7.03 34.44
CA TRP A 223 12.69 5.69 33.99
C TRP A 223 11.89 5.80 32.69
N LEU A 224 12.29 5.03 31.68
CA LEU A 224 11.59 4.93 30.41
C LEU A 224 11.34 3.44 30.14
N GLY A 225 10.07 3.05 30.17
CA GLY A 225 9.65 1.67 29.92
C GLY A 225 9.58 1.29 28.45
N ASP A 226 9.39 0.00 28.19
CA ASP A 226 9.25 -0.55 26.85
C ASP A 226 7.94 -0.11 26.15
N PRO A 227 7.97 0.67 25.06
CA PRO A 227 6.76 1.08 24.34
C PRO A 227 5.97 -0.09 23.75
N PHE A 228 6.58 -1.27 23.63
CA PHE A 228 5.95 -2.47 23.10
C PHE A 228 5.40 -3.42 24.18
N ALA A 229 5.44 -3.03 25.47
CA ALA A 229 5.03 -3.88 26.61
C ALA A 229 3.59 -4.42 26.54
N SER A 230 2.69 -3.75 25.81
CA SER A 230 1.28 -4.15 25.64
C SER A 230 1.05 -5.16 24.50
N LEU A 231 2.06 -5.38 23.65
CA LEU A 231 1.98 -6.28 22.50
C LEU A 231 2.37 -7.69 22.92
N SER A 232 1.38 -8.52 23.26
CA SER A 232 1.61 -9.95 23.45
C SER A 232 1.74 -10.66 22.11
N THR A 233 2.52 -11.74 22.07
CA THR A 233 2.66 -12.63 20.90
C THR A 233 1.31 -13.07 20.35
N ALA A 234 0.35 -13.43 21.23
CA ALA A 234 -0.99 -13.82 20.82
C ALA A 234 -1.76 -12.70 20.11
N THR A 235 -1.63 -11.45 20.57
CA THR A 235 -2.25 -10.30 19.92
C THR A 235 -1.61 -10.04 18.56
N LEU A 236 -0.29 -10.13 18.43
CA LEU A 236 0.40 -9.98 17.14
C LEU A 236 -0.02 -11.05 16.12
N VAL A 237 -0.12 -12.31 16.55
CA VAL A 237 -0.57 -13.42 15.70
C VAL A 237 -2.02 -13.20 15.24
N LEU A 238 -2.92 -12.82 16.15
CA LEU A 238 -4.31 -12.49 15.81
C LEU A 238 -4.38 -11.35 14.79
N ARG A 239 -3.60 -10.28 14.97
CA ARG A 239 -3.53 -9.17 14.02
C ARG A 239 -3.04 -9.63 12.64
N GLY A 240 -2.02 -10.47 12.60
CA GLY A 240 -1.53 -11.06 11.35
C GLY A 240 -2.60 -11.90 10.64
N VAL A 241 -3.32 -12.75 11.38
CA VAL A 241 -4.43 -13.54 10.81
C VAL A 241 -5.55 -12.65 10.27
N LEU A 242 -5.90 -11.57 10.98
CA LEU A 242 -6.92 -10.63 10.50
C LEU A 242 -6.50 -9.93 9.20
N VAL A 243 -5.23 -9.57 9.04
CA VAL A 243 -4.70 -9.02 7.79
C VAL A 243 -4.69 -10.07 6.66
N LEU A 244 -4.39 -11.33 6.96
CA LEU A 244 -4.49 -12.40 5.95
C LEU A 244 -5.94 -12.63 5.49
N ILE A 245 -6.90 -12.54 6.43
CA ILE A 245 -8.33 -12.61 6.11
C ILE A 245 -8.74 -11.40 5.26
N SER A 246 -8.24 -10.20 5.56
CA SER A 246 -8.57 -9.01 4.75
C SER A 246 -8.07 -9.16 3.32
N TRP A 247 -6.84 -9.63 3.13
CA TRP A 247 -6.32 -9.94 1.80
C TRP A 247 -7.12 -11.03 1.09
N ALA A 248 -7.57 -12.07 1.80
CA ALA A 248 -8.40 -13.11 1.20
C ALA A 248 -9.77 -12.57 0.73
N MET A 249 -10.40 -11.69 1.52
CA MET A 249 -11.68 -11.04 1.16
C MET A 249 -11.54 -10.13 -0.06
N ASP A 250 -10.44 -9.38 -0.12
CA ASP A 250 -10.04 -8.52 -1.24
C ASP A 250 -9.52 -9.33 -2.45
N SER A 251 -9.63 -10.67 -2.43
CA SER A 251 -9.11 -11.57 -3.47
C SER A 251 -7.63 -11.33 -3.79
N PHE A 252 -6.83 -10.89 -2.82
CA PHE A 252 -5.42 -10.49 -2.94
C PHE A 252 -5.16 -9.33 -3.90
N TRP A 253 -6.16 -8.48 -4.17
CA TRP A 253 -6.05 -7.34 -5.07
C TRP A 253 -4.97 -6.35 -4.62
N SER A 254 -5.07 -5.83 -3.39
CA SER A 254 -4.12 -4.88 -2.80
C SER A 254 -2.64 -5.33 -2.87
N ILE A 255 -2.37 -6.62 -2.64
CA ILE A 255 -1.02 -7.21 -2.77
C ILE A 255 -0.53 -7.12 -4.22
N ASN A 256 -1.38 -7.50 -5.19
CA ASN A 256 -1.03 -7.50 -6.60
C ASN A 256 -0.88 -6.07 -7.12
N GLU A 257 -1.76 -5.17 -6.72
CA GLU A 257 -1.71 -3.76 -7.07
C GLU A 257 -0.39 -3.12 -6.60
N PHE A 258 0.01 -3.41 -5.35
CA PHE A 258 1.30 -2.97 -4.82
C PHE A 258 2.48 -3.61 -5.56
N ALA A 259 2.39 -4.89 -5.91
CA ALA A 259 3.43 -5.58 -6.68
C ALA A 259 3.59 -4.99 -8.09
N MET A 260 2.48 -4.70 -8.77
CA MET A 260 2.43 -4.06 -10.08
C MET A 260 2.97 -2.62 -10.04
N SER A 261 2.61 -1.83 -9.03
CA SER A 261 3.16 -0.49 -8.82
C SER A 261 4.68 -0.51 -8.69
N ARG A 262 5.25 -1.53 -8.03
CA ARG A 262 6.70 -1.69 -7.93
C ARG A 262 7.34 -2.13 -9.25
N ALA A 263 6.68 -3.01 -9.99
CA ALA A 263 7.16 -3.44 -11.31
C ALA A 263 7.16 -2.28 -12.31
N ALA A 264 6.12 -1.44 -12.30
CA ALA A 264 6.03 -0.24 -13.14
C ALA A 264 7.17 0.75 -12.89
N LEU A 265 7.59 0.92 -11.62
CA LEU A 265 8.75 1.75 -11.27
C LEU A 265 10.09 1.18 -11.76
N ILE A 266 10.16 -0.11 -12.07
CA ILE A 266 11.38 -0.77 -12.57
C ILE A 266 11.39 -0.74 -14.10
N THR A 267 10.28 -1.06 -14.75
CA THR A 267 10.15 -1.08 -16.21
C THR A 267 9.97 0.31 -16.81
N GLY A 268 9.58 1.31 -16.00
CA GLY A 268 9.20 2.63 -16.50
C GLY A 268 7.84 2.64 -17.21
N SER A 269 7.00 1.62 -16.96
CA SER A 269 5.64 1.57 -17.51
C SER A 269 4.71 2.53 -16.77
N SER A 270 3.44 2.60 -17.22
CA SER A 270 2.46 3.52 -16.63
C SER A 270 2.35 3.32 -15.11
N PRO A 271 2.39 4.40 -14.32
CA PRO A 271 2.32 4.29 -12.87
C PRO A 271 0.97 3.72 -12.44
N VAL A 272 1.02 2.78 -11.49
CA VAL A 272 -0.15 2.20 -10.83
C VAL A 272 -0.36 2.93 -9.50
N LEU A 273 -1.53 3.54 -9.34
CA LEU A 273 -1.89 4.29 -8.13
C LEU A 273 -2.15 3.31 -6.98
N VAL A 274 -1.52 3.50 -5.82
CA VAL A 274 -1.66 2.58 -4.68
C VAL A 274 -1.70 3.34 -3.36
N HIS A 275 -2.48 2.83 -2.40
CA HIS A 275 -2.48 3.30 -1.02
C HIS A 275 -1.25 2.76 -0.26
N LYS A 276 -0.11 3.45 -0.42
CA LYS A 276 1.19 3.01 0.14
C LYS A 276 1.19 2.79 1.65
N GLU A 277 0.52 3.67 2.40
CA GLU A 277 0.44 3.59 3.87
C GLU A 277 -0.35 2.36 4.33
N LEU A 278 -1.39 1.98 3.59
CA LEU A 278 -2.19 0.78 3.87
C LEU A 278 -1.32 -0.48 3.75
N MET A 279 -0.58 -0.57 2.65
CA MET A 279 0.32 -1.69 2.38
C MET A 279 1.51 -1.72 3.35
N HIS A 280 2.01 -0.56 3.78
CA HIS A 280 3.02 -0.48 4.83
C HIS A 280 2.49 -1.11 6.12
N ALA A 281 1.29 -0.72 6.57
CA ALA A 281 0.68 -1.24 7.80
C ALA A 281 0.39 -2.75 7.74
N ASP A 282 -0.13 -3.25 6.61
CA ASP A 282 -0.34 -4.68 6.38
C ASP A 282 0.97 -5.47 6.47
N LEU A 283 1.97 -5.05 5.69
CA LEU A 283 3.27 -5.72 5.61
C LEU A 283 4.01 -5.68 6.96
N PHE A 284 3.92 -4.56 7.69
CA PHE A 284 4.47 -4.41 9.02
C PHE A 284 3.84 -5.40 9.99
N THR A 285 2.50 -5.51 9.97
CA THR A 285 1.75 -6.40 10.85
C THR A 285 2.07 -7.87 10.56
N ILE A 286 2.11 -8.28 9.29
CA ILE A 286 2.50 -9.64 8.89
C ILE A 286 3.94 -9.93 9.28
N TYR A 287 4.86 -9.00 9.05
CA TYR A 287 6.26 -9.14 9.48
C TYR A 287 6.38 -9.35 11.00
N PHE A 288 5.72 -8.54 11.81
CA PHE A 288 5.71 -8.69 13.27
C PHE A 288 5.12 -10.02 13.72
N CYS A 289 4.04 -10.47 13.07
CA CYS A 289 3.46 -11.78 13.31
C CYS A 289 4.48 -12.90 13.03
N LEU A 290 5.16 -12.86 11.88
CA LEU A 290 6.15 -13.86 11.49
C LEU A 290 7.39 -13.85 12.39
N VAL A 291 7.90 -12.67 12.77
CA VAL A 291 9.02 -12.54 13.72
C VAL A 291 8.63 -13.05 15.11
N GLY A 292 7.41 -12.76 15.57
CA GLY A 292 6.88 -13.28 16.83
C GLY A 292 6.78 -14.81 16.82
N PHE A 293 6.29 -15.39 15.72
CA PHE A 293 6.24 -16.84 15.52
C PHE A 293 7.64 -17.47 15.49
N LEU A 294 8.55 -16.90 14.70
CA LEU A 294 9.94 -17.34 14.60
C LEU A 294 10.65 -17.31 15.97
N SER A 295 10.46 -16.23 16.72
CA SER A 295 10.99 -16.08 18.07
C SER A 295 10.48 -17.18 19.03
N ALA A 296 9.18 -17.54 18.92
CA ALA A 296 8.61 -18.63 19.70
C ALA A 296 9.20 -20.00 19.32
N VAL A 297 9.41 -20.26 18.03
CA VAL A 297 10.03 -21.51 17.52
C VAL A 297 11.49 -21.62 17.96
N VAL A 298 12.29 -20.56 17.77
CA VAL A 298 13.72 -20.54 18.14
C VAL A 298 13.89 -20.48 19.66
N ARG A 299 12.84 -20.13 20.41
CA ARG A 299 12.88 -19.88 21.86
C ARG A 299 13.90 -18.81 22.23
N GLU A 300 13.90 -17.71 21.48
CA GLU A 300 14.84 -16.61 21.66
C GLU A 300 14.12 -15.27 21.56
N ARG A 301 14.44 -14.31 22.43
CA ARG A 301 13.80 -12.97 22.43
C ARG A 301 14.36 -12.11 21.31
N ILE A 302 13.48 -11.41 20.62
CA ILE A 302 13.84 -10.44 19.59
C ILE A 302 13.35 -9.08 20.06
N ASP A 303 14.25 -8.10 20.11
CA ASP A 303 13.89 -6.74 20.50
C ASP A 303 12.94 -6.13 19.45
N PRO A 304 11.73 -5.67 19.84
CA PRO A 304 10.79 -5.03 18.93
C PRO A 304 11.32 -3.77 18.26
N THR A 305 12.19 -3.01 18.93
CA THR A 305 12.83 -1.82 18.38
C THR A 305 13.76 -2.19 17.24
N PHE A 306 14.57 -3.24 17.43
CA PHE A 306 15.44 -3.78 16.39
C PHE A 306 14.62 -4.26 15.17
N ALA A 307 13.55 -5.02 15.42
CA ALA A 307 12.67 -5.50 14.34
C ALA A 307 12.00 -4.33 13.59
N THR A 308 11.52 -3.31 14.30
CA THR A 308 10.92 -2.11 13.71
C THR A 308 11.92 -1.36 12.84
N LEU A 309 13.11 -1.06 13.36
CA LEU A 309 14.14 -0.33 12.63
C LEU A 309 14.59 -1.08 11.38
N LEU A 310 14.76 -2.40 11.49
CA LEU A 310 15.16 -3.23 10.36
C LEU A 310 14.08 -3.27 9.27
N PHE A 311 12.80 -3.38 9.66
CA PHE A 311 11.69 -3.29 8.72
C PHE A 311 11.67 -1.95 8.01
N GLU A 312 11.74 -0.82 8.73
CA GLU A 312 11.69 0.50 8.12
C GLU A 312 12.86 0.72 7.15
N MET A 313 14.06 0.29 7.54
CA MET A 313 15.24 0.40 6.69
C MET A 313 15.09 -0.41 5.39
N VAL A 314 14.61 -1.65 5.47
CA VAL A 314 14.38 -2.50 4.29
C VAL A 314 13.21 -1.98 3.46
N HIS A 315 12.12 -1.55 4.09
CA HIS A 315 10.95 -1.03 3.40
C HIS A 315 11.28 0.24 2.65
N GLN A 316 11.98 1.21 3.25
CA GLN A 316 12.41 2.44 2.59
C GLN A 316 13.37 2.18 1.42
N ASN A 317 14.26 1.19 1.55
CA ASN A 317 15.22 0.83 0.51
C ASN A 317 14.75 -0.31 -0.42
N ARG A 318 13.47 -0.71 -0.35
CA ARG A 318 12.93 -1.89 -1.06
C ARG A 318 13.21 -1.91 -2.56
N GLN A 319 13.18 -0.75 -3.22
CA GLN A 319 13.46 -0.65 -4.65
C GLN A 319 14.95 -0.85 -4.96
N LYS A 320 15.83 -0.30 -4.12
CA LYS A 320 17.28 -0.51 -4.25
C LYS A 320 17.62 -1.99 -4.03
N ILE A 321 16.97 -2.64 -3.08
CA ILE A 321 17.17 -4.06 -2.77
C ILE A 321 16.74 -4.94 -3.94
N ILE A 322 15.58 -4.71 -4.55
CA ILE A 322 15.19 -5.44 -5.77
C ILE A 322 16.27 -5.30 -6.85
N ARG A 323 16.77 -4.07 -7.05
CA ARG A 323 17.77 -3.78 -8.08
C ARG A 323 19.13 -4.47 -7.86
N LEU A 324 19.38 -5.05 -6.69
CA LEU A 324 20.59 -5.84 -6.44
C LEU A 324 20.59 -7.19 -7.17
N SER A 325 19.43 -7.72 -7.53
CA SER A 325 19.30 -9.02 -8.18
C SER A 325 18.76 -8.89 -9.60
N SER A 326 19.63 -9.15 -10.59
CA SER A 326 19.24 -9.16 -12.01
C SER A 326 18.16 -10.19 -12.32
N ALA A 327 18.15 -11.33 -11.61
CA ALA A 327 17.12 -12.36 -11.76
C ALA A 327 15.74 -11.86 -11.33
N VAL A 328 15.66 -11.12 -10.21
CA VAL A 328 14.39 -10.55 -9.71
C VAL A 328 13.89 -9.46 -10.65
N ILE A 329 14.79 -8.58 -11.11
CA ILE A 329 14.44 -7.54 -12.09
C ILE A 329 13.88 -8.19 -13.37
N LYS A 330 14.57 -9.20 -13.90
CA LYS A 330 14.14 -9.89 -15.12
C LYS A 330 12.74 -10.47 -14.97
N GLU A 331 12.45 -11.14 -13.87
CA GLU A 331 11.13 -11.72 -13.61
C GLU A 331 10.04 -10.63 -13.54
N MET A 332 10.29 -9.57 -12.77
CA MET A 332 9.35 -8.46 -12.63
C MET A 332 9.11 -7.72 -13.95
N SER A 333 10.16 -7.50 -14.75
CA SER A 333 10.05 -6.86 -16.06
C SER A 333 9.29 -7.74 -17.04
N THR A 334 9.62 -9.03 -17.11
CA THR A 334 8.94 -9.99 -18.01
C THR A 334 7.44 -10.04 -17.73
N TYR A 335 7.07 -10.17 -16.45
CA TYR A 335 5.66 -10.18 -16.06
C TYR A 335 4.98 -8.83 -16.35
N SER A 336 5.61 -7.71 -15.99
CA SER A 336 5.05 -6.37 -16.23
C SER A 336 4.87 -6.05 -17.71
N GLU A 337 5.78 -6.47 -18.57
CA GLU A 337 5.69 -6.27 -20.03
C GLU A 337 4.61 -7.15 -20.64
N ALA A 338 4.56 -8.43 -20.26
CA ALA A 338 3.49 -9.33 -20.69
C ALA A 338 2.12 -8.78 -20.28
N GLN A 339 1.98 -8.37 -19.03
CA GLN A 339 0.77 -7.78 -18.47
C GLN A 339 0.35 -6.48 -19.18
N TYR A 340 1.31 -5.61 -19.50
CA TYR A 340 1.04 -4.37 -20.22
C TYR A 340 0.39 -4.64 -21.59
N ASN A 341 0.84 -5.69 -22.27
CA ASN A 341 0.36 -6.06 -23.60
C ASN A 341 -1.00 -6.76 -23.61
N ILE A 342 -1.50 -7.30 -22.49
CA ILE A 342 -2.83 -7.93 -22.41
C ILE A 342 -3.95 -6.96 -22.80
N GLY A 343 -3.77 -5.67 -22.51
CA GLY A 343 -4.76 -4.66 -22.87
C GLY A 343 -4.95 -4.46 -24.38
N ILE A 344 -4.06 -5.00 -25.21
CA ILE A 344 -4.20 -4.95 -26.68
C ILE A 344 -5.27 -5.95 -27.09
N ALA A 345 -6.34 -5.46 -27.71
CA ALA A 345 -7.44 -6.32 -28.16
C ALA A 345 -6.95 -7.37 -29.16
N GLU A 346 -7.25 -8.63 -28.88
CA GLU A 346 -7.06 -9.72 -29.83
C GLU A 346 -8.11 -9.64 -30.93
N VAL A 347 -7.67 -9.77 -32.19
CA VAL A 347 -8.52 -9.65 -33.37
C VAL A 347 -8.33 -10.85 -34.27
N THR A 348 -9.39 -11.25 -34.97
CA THR A 348 -9.30 -12.33 -35.97
C THR A 348 -8.46 -11.88 -37.16
N PRO A 349 -7.83 -12.80 -37.93
CA PRO A 349 -7.03 -12.43 -39.09
C PRO A 349 -7.79 -11.58 -40.13
N VAL A 350 -9.10 -11.81 -40.27
CA VAL A 350 -9.97 -11.02 -41.15
C VAL A 350 -10.09 -9.58 -40.67
N LEU A 351 -10.20 -9.37 -39.35
CA LEU A 351 -10.30 -8.03 -38.77
C LEU A 351 -8.94 -7.32 -38.78
N ASP A 352 -7.85 -8.05 -38.59
CA ASP A 352 -6.47 -7.55 -38.67
C ASP A 352 -6.14 -7.03 -40.10
N GLU A 353 -6.57 -7.76 -41.14
CA GLU A 353 -6.41 -7.31 -42.54
C GLU A 353 -7.31 -6.09 -42.85
N MET A 354 -8.47 -6.00 -42.20
CA MET A 354 -9.42 -4.90 -42.41
C MET A 354 -9.00 -3.60 -41.71
N SER A 355 -8.44 -3.73 -40.50
CA SER A 355 -8.27 -2.65 -39.53
C SER A 355 -6.95 -2.82 -38.77
N PRO A 356 -5.84 -2.22 -39.26
CA PRO A 356 -4.49 -2.51 -38.76
C PRO A 356 -4.18 -1.90 -37.39
N LEU A 357 -4.90 -0.86 -36.97
CA LEU A 357 -4.77 -0.31 -35.62
C LEU A 357 -5.62 -1.10 -34.62
N ARG A 358 -5.10 -1.36 -33.43
CA ARG A 358 -5.77 -2.15 -32.39
C ARG A 358 -6.22 -1.28 -31.23
N LEU A 359 -7.38 -1.59 -30.67
CA LEU A 359 -7.79 -0.99 -29.40
C LEU A 359 -6.83 -1.46 -28.31
N TRP A 360 -6.34 -0.52 -27.52
CA TRP A 360 -5.59 -0.85 -26.31
C TRP A 360 -6.29 -0.22 -25.11
N SER A 361 -6.94 -1.07 -24.32
CA SER A 361 -7.85 -0.69 -23.23
C SER A 361 -7.39 -1.28 -21.89
N SER A 362 -8.12 -0.97 -20.83
CA SER A 362 -8.08 -1.70 -19.57
C SER A 362 -8.56 -3.14 -19.75
N PHE A 363 -8.02 -4.06 -18.98
CA PHE A 363 -8.32 -5.48 -19.10
C PHE A 363 -8.61 -6.10 -17.72
N GLU A 364 -9.27 -7.25 -17.72
CA GLU A 364 -9.51 -8.00 -16.49
C GLU A 364 -8.20 -8.63 -16.00
N PHE A 365 -7.89 -8.45 -14.72
CA PHE A 365 -6.65 -8.91 -14.13
C PHE A 365 -6.58 -10.44 -14.22
N PRO A 366 -5.53 -11.01 -14.84
CA PRO A 366 -5.39 -12.44 -15.02
C PRO A 366 -5.15 -13.15 -13.69
N GLU A 367 -5.06 -14.48 -13.76
CA GLU A 367 -4.66 -15.28 -12.61
C GLU A 367 -3.32 -14.82 -12.02
N LYS A 368 -3.27 -14.81 -10.68
CA LYS A 368 -2.16 -14.24 -9.92
C LYS A 368 -0.96 -15.15 -10.00
N ASP A 369 0.17 -14.62 -10.47
CA ASP A 369 1.40 -15.40 -10.60
C ASP A 369 2.20 -15.40 -9.27
N PRO A 370 2.34 -16.57 -8.61
CA PRO A 370 3.11 -16.67 -7.37
C PRO A 370 4.59 -16.35 -7.56
N LYS A 371 5.17 -16.59 -8.75
CA LYS A 371 6.58 -16.27 -9.03
C LYS A 371 6.79 -14.76 -9.04
N PHE A 372 5.97 -14.04 -9.80
CA PHE A 372 5.98 -12.58 -9.81
C PHE A 372 5.81 -11.99 -8.41
N LEU A 373 4.84 -12.48 -7.64
CA LEU A 373 4.61 -12.03 -6.26
C LEU A 373 5.85 -12.28 -5.38
N SER A 374 6.45 -13.47 -5.45
CA SER A 374 7.66 -13.78 -4.69
C SER A 374 8.85 -12.88 -5.07
N ALA A 375 9.02 -12.58 -6.36
CA ALA A 375 10.05 -11.68 -6.87
C ALA A 375 9.83 -10.26 -6.35
N SER A 376 8.59 -9.75 -6.45
CA SER A 376 8.23 -8.44 -5.93
C SER A 376 8.48 -8.35 -4.42
N PHE A 377 8.01 -9.31 -3.62
CA PHE A 377 8.20 -9.31 -2.16
C PHE A 377 9.56 -9.83 -1.68
N SER A 378 10.55 -9.97 -2.58
CA SER A 378 11.91 -10.38 -2.23
C SER A 378 12.58 -9.57 -1.10
N PRO A 379 12.38 -8.24 -0.92
CA PRO A 379 12.93 -7.54 0.23
C PRO A 379 12.34 -8.02 1.57
N MET A 380 11.08 -8.43 1.61
CA MET A 380 10.45 -8.99 2.82
C MET A 380 11.01 -10.39 3.13
N ILE A 381 11.25 -11.19 2.10
CA ILE A 381 11.91 -12.51 2.25
C ILE A 381 13.33 -12.32 2.79
N PHE A 382 14.09 -11.37 2.23
CA PHE A 382 15.41 -11.01 2.71
C PHE A 382 15.37 -10.57 4.17
N LEU A 383 14.44 -9.68 4.53
CA LEU A 383 14.23 -9.21 5.90
C LEU A 383 13.99 -10.36 6.89
N LEU A 384 13.07 -11.27 6.58
CA LEU A 384 12.79 -12.44 7.42
C LEU A 384 14.00 -13.37 7.54
N SER A 385 14.76 -13.51 6.46
CA SER A 385 15.99 -14.30 6.46
C SER A 385 17.05 -13.69 7.38
N THR A 386 17.24 -12.37 7.32
CA THR A 386 18.17 -11.64 8.20
C THR A 386 17.81 -11.79 9.67
N VAL A 387 16.52 -11.67 10.02
CA VAL A 387 16.06 -11.87 11.42
C VAL A 387 16.26 -13.31 11.88
N THR A 388 16.02 -14.29 10.99
CA THR A 388 16.24 -15.71 11.27
C THR A 388 17.70 -16.00 11.57
N VAL A 389 18.62 -15.52 10.73
CA VAL A 389 20.06 -15.66 10.95
C VAL A 389 20.47 -14.98 12.25
N PHE A 390 19.98 -13.77 12.52
CA PHE A 390 20.25 -13.05 13.78
C PHE A 390 19.79 -13.85 15.00
N ALA A 391 18.57 -14.39 14.99
CA ALA A 391 18.04 -15.19 16.10
C ALA A 391 18.86 -16.47 16.34
N ILE A 392 19.30 -17.15 15.27
CA ILE A 392 20.15 -18.35 15.35
C ILE A 392 21.51 -17.99 15.94
N LEU A 393 22.17 -16.94 15.43
CA LEU A 393 23.47 -16.48 15.93
C LEU A 393 23.39 -16.08 17.41
N ARG A 394 22.32 -15.38 17.80
CA ARG A 394 22.08 -15.00 19.19
C ARG A 394 21.90 -16.22 20.10
N LYS A 395 21.16 -17.23 19.63
CA LYS A 395 20.99 -18.50 20.35
C LYS A 395 22.33 -19.24 20.52
N ILE A 396 23.14 -19.32 19.47
CA ILE A 396 24.50 -19.90 19.53
C ILE A 396 25.36 -19.15 20.54
N TYR A 397 25.35 -17.81 20.50
CA TYR A 397 26.10 -16.97 21.44
C TYR A 397 25.73 -17.25 22.90
N ARG A 398 24.42 -17.36 23.22
CA ARG A 398 23.93 -17.68 24.56
C ARG A 398 24.29 -19.10 25.02
N CYS A 399 24.29 -20.07 24.11
CA CYS A 399 24.76 -21.42 24.41
C CYS A 399 26.26 -21.44 24.75
N LEU A 400 27.07 -20.62 24.06
CA LEU A 400 28.52 -20.53 24.28
C LEU A 400 28.89 -19.67 25.50
N ARG A 401 28.06 -18.68 25.86
CA ARG A 401 28.24 -17.81 27.03
C ARG A 401 26.98 -17.80 27.89
N PRO A 402 26.72 -18.87 28.67
CA PRO A 402 25.62 -18.86 29.63
C PRO A 402 25.86 -17.75 30.67
N ALA A 403 24.83 -16.93 30.92
CA ALA A 403 24.91 -15.88 31.92
C ALA A 403 25.22 -16.50 33.29
N MET A 404 26.26 -16.00 33.98
CA MET A 404 26.57 -16.42 35.35
C MET A 404 25.40 -16.08 36.27
N ILE A 405 24.59 -17.06 36.62
CA ILE A 405 23.63 -16.95 37.72
C ILE A 405 24.48 -16.93 39.00
N ARG A 406 24.72 -15.73 39.54
CA ARG A 406 25.48 -15.53 40.78
C ARG A 406 24.59 -15.97 41.96
N GLN A 407 24.42 -17.28 42.12
CA GLN A 407 23.73 -17.89 43.24
C GLN A 407 24.66 -17.81 44.46
N ARG A 408 24.48 -16.79 45.31
CA ARG A 408 25.24 -16.68 46.55
C ARG A 408 24.70 -17.74 47.52
N SER A 409 25.45 -18.81 47.68
CA SER A 409 25.21 -19.91 48.60
C SER A 409 25.27 -19.43 50.06
N SER A 410 24.14 -18.98 50.60
CA SER A 410 23.90 -19.04 52.05
C SER A 410 22.86 -20.13 52.31
N VAL A 411 23.32 -21.38 52.26
CA VAL A 411 22.52 -22.53 52.67
C VAL A 411 22.61 -22.59 54.20
N SER A 412 21.55 -22.16 54.89
CA SER A 412 21.30 -22.59 56.26
C SER A 412 20.77 -24.02 56.20
N THR A 413 21.55 -24.96 56.69
CA THR A 413 21.14 -26.35 56.98
C THR A 413 20.07 -26.33 58.07
N ASP A 414 18.80 -26.35 57.68
CA ASP A 414 17.66 -26.99 58.39
C ASP A 414 16.32 -26.55 57.80
N THR A 415 16.02 -26.99 56.57
CA THR A 415 14.67 -26.86 56.00
C THR A 415 14.26 -28.13 55.28
N SER A 416 13.00 -28.52 55.49
CA SER A 416 12.38 -29.76 55.02
C SER A 416 12.42 -29.93 53.49
N THR A 417 12.26 -31.16 52.99
CA THR A 417 12.26 -31.48 51.55
C THR A 417 11.17 -30.73 50.76
N ASN A 418 10.03 -30.45 51.39
CA ASN A 418 8.96 -29.60 50.82
C ASN A 418 9.35 -28.13 50.77
N GLU A 419 10.05 -27.61 51.78
CA GLU A 419 10.62 -26.26 51.73
C GLU A 419 11.73 -26.15 50.69
N ARG A 420 12.51 -27.21 50.46
CA ARG A 420 13.54 -27.22 49.42
C ARG A 420 12.93 -27.18 48.02
N ALA A 421 11.84 -27.91 47.77
CA ALA A 421 11.08 -27.83 46.52
C ALA A 421 10.40 -26.46 46.35
N ALA A 422 9.81 -25.91 47.42
CA ALA A 422 9.23 -24.56 47.42
C ALA A 422 10.29 -23.46 47.29
N LEU A 423 11.50 -23.64 47.82
CA LEU A 423 12.66 -22.74 47.67
C LEU A 423 13.29 -22.84 46.28
N ILE A 424 13.26 -24.02 45.65
CA ILE A 424 13.64 -24.18 44.24
C ILE A 424 12.62 -23.47 43.34
N GLN A 425 11.32 -23.62 43.63
CA GLN A 425 10.25 -22.92 42.90
C GLN A 425 10.25 -21.39 43.15
N ARG A 426 10.49 -20.93 44.38
CA ARG A 426 10.72 -19.51 44.76
C ARG A 426 12.06 -18.96 44.29
N GLY A 427 13.05 -19.82 44.04
CA GLY A 427 14.33 -19.46 43.44
C GLY A 427 14.22 -19.25 41.92
N ILE A 428 13.23 -19.89 41.29
CA ILE A 428 12.94 -19.79 39.85
C ILE A 428 11.96 -18.65 39.55
N ALA A 429 10.90 -18.47 40.37
CA ALA A 429 9.87 -17.46 40.18
C ALA A 429 9.78 -16.45 41.35
N THR A 430 9.64 -15.17 41.02
CA THR A 430 9.41 -14.04 41.94
C THR A 430 8.01 -14.11 42.56
N ASN A 431 7.82 -13.52 43.74
CA ASN A 431 6.49 -13.42 44.38
C ASN A 431 5.46 -12.79 43.44
N PHE A 432 5.85 -11.79 42.65
CA PHE A 432 5.02 -11.21 41.60
C PHE A 432 4.55 -12.24 40.55
N GLU A 433 5.45 -13.11 40.05
CA GLU A 433 5.10 -14.15 39.08
C GLU A 433 4.19 -15.23 39.67
N ILE A 434 4.34 -15.52 40.97
CA ILE A 434 3.50 -16.49 41.69
C ILE A 434 2.09 -15.92 41.88
N SER A 435 1.96 -14.68 42.35
CA SER A 435 0.66 -14.04 42.62
C SER A 435 -0.12 -13.67 41.35
N THR A 436 0.58 -13.32 40.27
CA THR A 436 -0.06 -12.90 38.99
C THR A 436 -0.12 -14.01 37.93
N GLY A 437 0.59 -15.12 38.14
CA GLY A 437 0.77 -16.18 37.13
C GLY A 437 1.60 -15.77 35.91
N ALA A 438 2.12 -14.54 35.85
CA ALA A 438 2.79 -13.99 34.69
C ALA A 438 4.30 -14.27 34.71
N MET A 439 4.72 -15.50 34.37
CA MET A 439 6.15 -15.86 34.31
C MET A 439 6.92 -14.94 33.33
N LEU A 440 7.96 -14.28 33.84
CA LEU A 440 8.85 -13.33 33.15
C LEU A 440 10.07 -14.02 32.53
N GLN A 441 10.51 -15.20 33.04
CA GLN A 441 11.73 -15.87 32.57
C GLN A 441 11.49 -16.69 31.30
N THR A 442 10.29 -17.24 31.13
CA THR A 442 9.93 -18.19 30.05
C THR A 442 9.24 -17.54 28.85
N ARG A 443 9.10 -16.21 28.81
CA ARG A 443 8.52 -15.54 27.65
C ARG A 443 9.49 -15.50 26.47
N PHE A 444 9.03 -16.05 25.36
CA PHE A 444 9.60 -15.93 24.02
C PHE A 444 8.67 -15.07 23.17
N GLY A 445 9.24 -14.32 22.23
CA GLY A 445 8.50 -13.38 21.38
C GLY A 445 9.29 -12.09 21.13
N LEU A 446 8.57 -11.15 20.52
CA LEU A 446 8.97 -9.75 20.39
C LEU A 446 8.89 -9.07 21.76
N ILE A 447 10.00 -9.12 22.50
CA ILE A 447 10.11 -8.61 23.87
C ILE A 447 11.47 -7.94 23.99
N SER A 448 11.48 -6.73 24.54
CA SER A 448 12.70 -5.99 24.84
C SER A 448 13.64 -6.76 25.77
N ASP A 449 14.94 -6.47 25.63
CA ASP A 449 16.00 -7.10 26.43
C ASP A 449 16.21 -6.45 27.82
N TYR A 450 15.22 -5.72 28.34
CA TYR A 450 15.32 -5.12 29.67
C TYR A 450 15.55 -6.18 30.77
N ASN A 451 16.26 -5.77 31.82
CA ASN A 451 16.48 -6.61 32.99
C ASN A 451 15.18 -6.75 33.76
N ASN A 452 14.45 -7.84 33.51
CA ASN A 452 13.16 -8.12 34.17
C ASN A 452 13.28 -8.42 35.67
N TYR A 453 14.49 -8.60 36.19
CA TYR A 453 14.74 -8.97 37.57
C TYR A 453 15.82 -8.13 38.23
N VAL A 454 15.66 -7.90 39.53
CA VAL A 454 16.69 -7.34 40.41
C VAL A 454 16.92 -8.29 41.57
N PHE A 455 18.18 -8.49 41.95
CA PHE A 455 18.52 -9.32 43.11
C PHE A 455 18.81 -8.42 44.31
N PHE A 456 18.02 -8.53 45.37
CA PHE A 456 18.31 -7.89 46.66
C PHE A 456 18.56 -8.96 47.71
N LYS A 457 19.70 -8.87 48.42
CA LYS A 457 20.06 -9.78 49.52
C LYS A 457 19.91 -11.28 49.20
N GLY A 458 20.19 -11.69 47.95
CA GLY A 458 20.12 -13.09 47.51
C GLY A 458 18.73 -13.58 47.06
N MET A 459 17.68 -12.74 47.16
CA MET A 459 16.34 -13.03 46.66
C MET A 459 16.09 -12.35 45.29
N LYS A 460 15.30 -13.01 44.43
CA LYS A 460 14.96 -12.56 43.07
C LYS A 460 13.66 -11.76 43.09
N PHE A 461 13.67 -10.56 42.53
CA PHE A 461 12.53 -9.63 42.52
C PHE A 461 12.20 -9.15 41.11
N ALA A 462 10.93 -8.79 40.87
CA ALA A 462 10.52 -8.21 39.60
C ALA A 462 10.99 -6.75 39.54
N SER A 463 11.77 -6.43 38.51
CA SER A 463 12.16 -5.04 38.25
C SER A 463 10.95 -4.20 37.82
N ALA A 464 11.10 -2.88 37.77
CA ALA A 464 10.06 -2.03 37.21
C ALA A 464 9.73 -2.44 35.76
N ASP A 465 10.75 -2.69 34.94
CA ASP A 465 10.56 -3.18 33.56
C ASP A 465 9.87 -4.54 33.55
N GLY A 466 10.19 -5.44 34.49
CA GLY A 466 9.50 -6.71 34.63
C GLY A 466 8.00 -6.56 34.88
N VAL A 467 7.61 -5.70 35.84
CA VAL A 467 6.19 -5.46 36.15
C VAL A 467 5.45 -4.86 34.94
N TYR A 468 6.06 -3.85 34.30
CA TYR A 468 5.46 -3.17 33.15
C TYR A 468 5.38 -4.06 31.90
N CYS A 469 6.46 -4.75 31.54
CA CYS A 469 6.50 -5.70 30.40
C CYS A 469 5.62 -6.94 30.62
N SER A 470 5.25 -7.25 31.87
CA SER A 470 4.22 -8.25 32.16
C SER A 470 2.80 -7.77 31.88
N GLY A 471 2.61 -6.48 31.60
CA GLY A 471 1.32 -5.86 31.33
C GLY A 471 0.61 -5.37 32.58
N TYR A 472 1.34 -5.04 33.65
CA TYR A 472 0.76 -4.54 34.90
C TYR A 472 1.30 -3.15 35.26
N VAL A 473 0.46 -2.37 35.93
CA VAL A 473 0.83 -1.08 36.53
C VAL A 473 0.26 -0.98 37.94
N ILE A 474 0.88 -0.16 38.78
CA ILE A 474 0.45 0.07 40.15
C ILE A 474 -0.31 1.40 40.19
N VAL A 475 -1.59 1.34 40.54
CA VAL A 475 -2.48 2.49 40.71
C VAL A 475 -2.38 2.99 42.15
N ASN A 476 -2.02 4.28 42.31
CA ASN A 476 -1.91 4.98 43.58
C ASN A 476 -1.10 4.22 44.66
N GLU A 477 -0.04 3.50 44.24
CA GLU A 477 0.87 2.71 45.09
C GLU A 477 0.20 1.59 45.93
N LYS A 478 -1.09 1.31 45.69
CA LYS A 478 -1.88 0.38 46.50
C LYS A 478 -2.42 -0.81 45.73
N PHE A 479 -2.64 -0.65 44.42
CA PHE A 479 -3.36 -1.64 43.62
C PHE A 479 -2.59 -1.98 42.37
N LEU A 480 -2.24 -3.25 42.18
CA LEU A 480 -1.64 -3.78 40.96
C LEU A 480 -2.75 -4.17 39.98
N VAL A 481 -2.83 -3.43 38.87
CA VAL A 481 -3.87 -3.53 37.85
C VAL A 481 -3.24 -3.94 36.52
N SER A 482 -3.93 -4.81 35.77
CA SER A 482 -3.56 -5.10 34.38
C SER A 482 -3.74 -3.85 33.52
N SER A 483 -2.72 -3.47 32.75
CA SER A 483 -2.76 -2.27 31.89
C SER A 483 -3.85 -2.35 30.82
N LYS A 484 -4.27 -3.55 30.42
CA LYS A 484 -5.38 -3.77 29.47
C LYS A 484 -6.75 -3.44 30.08
N ASP A 485 -6.87 -3.58 31.40
CA ASP A 485 -8.14 -3.42 32.10
C ASP A 485 -8.41 -1.97 32.54
N LEU A 486 -7.41 -1.07 32.50
CA LEU A 486 -7.60 0.33 32.93
C LEU A 486 -8.70 1.04 32.13
N TRP A 487 -8.78 0.84 30.82
CA TRP A 487 -9.86 1.42 30.01
C TRP A 487 -11.24 0.93 30.45
N ALA A 488 -11.36 -0.38 30.72
CA ALA A 488 -12.61 -0.95 31.22
C ALA A 488 -12.94 -0.43 32.63
N ILE A 489 -11.94 -0.20 33.50
CA ILE A 489 -12.13 0.45 34.81
C ILE A 489 -12.64 1.89 34.66
N VAL A 490 -12.06 2.66 33.73
CA VAL A 490 -12.52 4.03 33.42
C VAL A 490 -13.98 4.01 32.97
N MET A 491 -14.36 3.08 32.09
CA MET A 491 -15.73 2.94 31.62
C MET A 491 -16.70 2.48 32.71
N ILE A 492 -16.32 1.54 33.58
CA ILE A 492 -17.14 1.11 34.74
C ILE A 492 -17.39 2.30 35.66
N LYS A 493 -16.39 3.16 35.85
CA LYS A 493 -16.51 4.38 36.67
C LYS A 493 -17.39 5.44 36.02
N LEU A 494 -17.25 5.66 34.71
CA LEU A 494 -18.01 6.66 33.95
C LEU A 494 -19.50 6.27 33.87
N LEU A 495 -19.78 5.03 33.51
CA LEU A 495 -21.14 4.49 33.36
C LEU A 495 -21.81 4.13 34.70
N ARG A 496 -21.03 4.11 35.79
CA ARG A 496 -21.45 3.62 37.11
C ARG A 496 -22.07 2.22 37.08
N ALA A 497 -21.70 1.40 36.09
CA ALA A 497 -22.25 0.09 35.84
C ALA A 497 -21.14 -0.93 35.57
N ARG A 498 -21.25 -2.12 36.18
CA ARG A 498 -20.29 -3.21 35.99
C ARG A 498 -20.71 -4.07 34.80
N PHE A 499 -20.14 -3.80 33.64
CA PHE A 499 -20.36 -4.60 32.43
C PHE A 499 -19.32 -5.72 32.23
N THR A 500 -18.23 -5.72 32.99
CA THR A 500 -17.21 -6.78 32.99
C THR A 500 -16.61 -6.99 34.38
N ASN A 501 -16.13 -8.20 34.66
CA ASN A 501 -15.51 -8.55 35.94
C ASN A 501 -13.99 -8.34 35.86
N ILE A 502 -13.51 -7.31 36.55
CA ILE A 502 -12.08 -6.95 36.59
C ILE A 502 -11.54 -7.23 37.98
N TYR A 503 -10.38 -7.87 38.03
CA TYR A 503 -9.70 -8.26 39.26
C TYR A 503 -8.40 -7.47 39.45
N VAL A 504 -8.13 -7.08 40.69
CA VAL A 504 -6.98 -6.25 41.07
C VAL A 504 -6.30 -6.82 42.30
N TYR A 505 -4.99 -6.74 42.38
CA TYR A 505 -4.24 -7.23 43.54
C TYR A 505 -3.84 -6.06 44.44
N GLU A 506 -3.98 -6.23 45.75
CA GLU A 506 -3.51 -5.24 46.72
C GLU A 506 -1.99 -5.37 46.89
N VAL A 507 -1.29 -4.23 46.85
CA VAL A 507 0.15 -4.12 47.07
C VAL A 507 0.35 -3.61 48.50
N HIS A 508 1.17 -4.29 49.29
CA HIS A 508 1.50 -3.90 50.66
C HIS A 508 3.00 -3.68 50.77
N GLY A 509 3.40 -2.40 50.75
CA GLY A 509 4.80 -2.01 50.67
C GLY A 509 5.41 -2.48 49.35
N HIS A 510 6.09 -3.62 49.39
CA HIS A 510 6.78 -4.17 48.23
C HIS A 510 6.26 -5.54 47.77
N THR A 511 5.37 -6.19 48.52
CA THR A 511 4.81 -7.51 48.17
C THR A 511 3.40 -7.40 47.60
N VAL A 512 3.04 -8.33 46.73
CA VAL A 512 1.69 -8.47 46.14
C VAL A 512 0.91 -9.49 46.95
N LYS A 513 -0.34 -9.19 47.30
CA LYS A 513 -1.24 -10.12 47.98
C LYS A 513 -1.77 -11.16 46.99
N ASP A 514 -1.79 -12.43 47.37
CA ASP A 514 -2.27 -13.53 46.52
C ASP A 514 -3.80 -13.49 46.26
N THR A 515 -4.55 -12.71 47.05
CA THR A 515 -6.01 -12.59 46.89
C THR A 515 -6.37 -11.43 45.97
N ALA A 516 -6.99 -11.75 44.84
CA ALA A 516 -7.56 -10.76 43.93
C ALA A 516 -8.86 -10.15 44.45
N ARG A 517 -9.04 -8.84 44.23
CA ARG A 517 -10.24 -8.06 44.60
C ARG A 517 -10.98 -7.60 43.35
N LEU A 518 -12.30 -7.72 43.35
CA LEU A 518 -13.14 -7.26 42.24
C LEU A 518 -13.30 -5.73 42.23
N VAL A 519 -13.24 -5.13 41.04
CA VAL A 519 -13.48 -3.68 40.84
C VAL A 519 -14.97 -3.35 40.83
N TYR A 520 -15.32 -2.32 41.58
CA TYR A 520 -16.62 -1.67 41.59
C TYR A 520 -16.47 -0.18 41.17
N PRO A 521 -17.55 0.50 40.75
CA PRO A 521 -17.50 1.92 40.38
C PRO A 521 -16.92 2.85 41.47
N ALA A 522 -17.03 2.44 42.74
CA ALA A 522 -16.51 3.15 43.91
C ALA A 522 -15.06 2.77 44.29
N THR A 523 -14.44 1.78 43.64
CA THR A 523 -13.14 1.23 44.06
C THR A 523 -11.97 2.21 43.86
N PHE A 524 -11.98 3.00 42.79
CA PHE A 524 -10.91 3.98 42.47
C PHE A 524 -11.48 5.39 42.42
N MET A 525 -10.78 6.39 42.95
CA MET A 525 -11.05 7.82 42.70
C MET A 525 -10.54 8.22 41.31
N TRP A 526 -11.07 9.30 40.73
CA TRP A 526 -10.54 9.81 39.43
C TRP A 526 -9.06 10.18 39.54
N SER A 527 -8.65 10.75 40.68
CA SER A 527 -7.24 11.05 40.98
C SER A 527 -6.34 9.82 41.02
N ASP A 528 -6.88 8.65 41.37
CA ASP A 528 -6.10 7.41 41.47
C ASP A 528 -5.69 6.92 40.08
N LEU A 529 -6.60 7.01 39.10
CA LEU A 529 -6.36 6.56 37.72
C LEU A 529 -5.32 7.41 36.98
N TRP A 530 -5.08 8.65 37.42
CA TRP A 530 -3.98 9.50 36.93
C TRP A 530 -2.62 9.21 37.58
N ARG A 531 -2.60 8.46 38.69
CA ARG A 531 -1.40 8.11 39.46
C ARG A 531 -0.96 6.68 39.16
N LEU A 532 -0.47 6.47 37.95
CA LEU A 532 0.12 5.19 37.52
C LEU A 532 1.61 5.16 37.86
N ASN A 533 2.06 4.11 38.54
CA ASN A 533 3.46 3.93 38.93
C ASN A 533 3.89 2.48 38.66
N VAL A 534 5.18 2.24 38.62
CA VAL A 534 5.78 0.92 38.48
C VAL A 534 6.96 0.83 39.44
N THR A 535 6.73 0.30 40.65
CA THR A 535 7.78 0.14 41.67
C THR A 535 8.34 -1.27 41.64
N VAL A 536 9.60 -1.42 42.08
CA VAL A 536 10.18 -2.75 42.31
C VAL A 536 9.34 -3.42 43.40
N LEU A 537 8.81 -4.59 43.05
CA LEU A 537 8.07 -5.45 43.97
C LEU A 537 9.07 -6.43 44.60
N LEU A 538 9.39 -6.18 45.88
CA LEU A 538 10.26 -6.98 46.75
C LEU A 538 9.47 -8.14 47.42
#